data_AF-A0A940FBS5-F1
#
_entry.id   AF-A0A940FBS5-F1
#
_cell.length_a   1.000
_cell.length_b   1.000
_cell.length_c   1.000
_cell.angle_alpha   90.00
_cell.angle_beta   90.00
_cell.angle_gamma   90.00
#
_symmetry.space_group_name_H-M   'P 1'
#
loop_
_entity.id
_entity.type
_entity.pdbx_description
1 polymer ?
#
loop_
_entity_poly.entity_id
_entity_poly.type
_entity_poly.pdbx_seq_one_letter_code
_entity_poly.pdbx_strand_id
1 'polypeptide(L)'
;MKTPKDALTALKRALPVIATECCAVLGSEQHYQAMVYHALRVHGQVPLEQLGMNVKIWIPRPKTTLFRQLDRRKAEGYRGGFEPIPDVVIFAEGIEADWRRRNRDNTLRQMLLALESKASERDKGRLSPGEVLKDLRKLHALGQEIAHRAPASIPQLAMLVIDSARDANERMTESALDLVRGEAQDLDIALFYVAAPSELVAVVPSQKRPVHP
;
A
#
# COMPACT_ATOMS: atom_id res chain seq x y z
N MET A 1 -12.70 -12.99 -1.33
CA MET A 1 -12.32 -11.93 -2.31
C MET A 1 -11.82 -12.59 -3.59
N LYS A 2 -12.27 -12.10 -4.76
CA LYS A 2 -11.98 -12.77 -6.05
C LYS A 2 -11.18 -11.91 -7.02
N THR A 3 -11.35 -10.60 -7.01
CA THR A 3 -10.72 -9.69 -7.97
C THR A 3 -10.07 -8.48 -7.29
N PRO A 4 -9.11 -7.80 -7.96
CA PRO A 4 -8.57 -6.53 -7.48
C PRO A 4 -9.65 -5.46 -7.25
N LYS A 5 -10.69 -5.46 -8.08
CA LYS A 5 -11.85 -4.56 -7.95
C LYS A 5 -12.64 -4.82 -6.66
N ASP A 6 -12.81 -6.10 -6.29
CA ASP A 6 -13.45 -6.44 -5.01
C ASP A 6 -12.60 -5.92 -3.86
N ALA A 7 -11.28 -6.13 -3.91
CA ALA A 7 -10.35 -5.69 -2.87
C ALA A 7 -10.36 -4.16 -2.69
N LEU A 8 -10.38 -3.41 -3.80
CA LEU A 8 -10.52 -1.95 -3.76
C LEU A 8 -11.88 -1.51 -3.20
N THR A 9 -12.96 -2.23 -3.53
CA THR A 9 -14.29 -1.98 -2.98
C THR A 9 -14.33 -2.20 -1.47
N ALA A 10 -13.69 -3.25 -0.97
CA ALA A 10 -13.56 -3.54 0.45
C ALA A 10 -12.79 -2.44 1.18
N LEU A 11 -11.67 -1.96 0.61
CA LEU A 11 -10.93 -0.82 1.15
C LEU A 11 -11.82 0.42 1.24
N LYS A 12 -12.49 0.79 0.13
CA LYS A 12 -13.40 1.95 0.11
C LYS A 12 -14.50 1.89 1.16
N ARG A 13 -15.03 0.69 1.43
CA ARG A 13 -16.04 0.47 2.47
C ARG A 13 -15.47 0.65 3.89
N ALA A 14 -14.22 0.28 4.10
CA ALA A 14 -13.54 0.43 5.38
C ALA A 14 -13.05 1.87 5.66
N LEU A 15 -12.83 2.69 4.63
CA LEU A 15 -12.28 4.05 4.74
C LEU A 15 -12.98 4.94 5.77
N PRO A 16 -14.33 5.00 5.88
CA PRO A 16 -14.97 5.86 6.88
C PRO A 16 -14.58 5.51 8.32
N VAL A 17 -14.44 4.22 8.61
CA VAL A 17 -14.03 3.73 9.94
C VAL A 17 -12.54 3.98 10.16
N ILE A 18 -11.71 3.71 9.15
CA ILE A 18 -10.27 4.03 9.19
C ILE A 18 -10.08 5.52 9.52
N ALA A 19 -10.77 6.41 8.79
CA ALA A 19 -10.69 7.85 9.02
C ALA A 19 -11.15 8.23 10.44
N THR A 20 -12.30 7.71 10.86
CA THR A 20 -12.86 8.04 12.19
C THR A 20 -11.96 7.58 13.32
N GLU A 21 -11.56 6.30 13.30
CA GLU A 21 -10.80 5.71 14.41
C GLU A 21 -9.33 6.16 14.41
N CYS A 22 -8.68 6.20 13.24
CA CYS A 22 -7.27 6.59 13.17
C CYS A 22 -7.07 8.09 13.42
N CYS A 23 -7.99 8.96 13.01
CA CYS A 23 -7.88 10.39 13.29
C CYS A 23 -8.34 10.77 14.71
N ALA A 24 -8.99 9.86 15.45
CA ALA A 24 -9.36 10.08 16.85
C ALA A 24 -8.20 9.89 17.83
N VAL A 25 -7.13 9.19 17.42
CA VAL A 25 -6.01 8.82 18.28
C VAL A 25 -4.66 9.17 17.66
N LEU A 26 -3.69 9.46 18.53
CA LEU A 26 -2.30 9.67 18.14
C LEU A 26 -1.56 8.36 18.35
N GLY A 27 -1.29 7.66 17.26
CA GLY A 27 -0.69 6.32 17.25
C GLY A 27 0.60 6.28 16.45
N SER A 28 1.37 5.22 16.63
CA SER A 28 2.51 4.93 15.76
C SER A 28 2.04 4.33 14.43
N GLU A 29 2.94 4.25 13.45
CA GLU A 29 2.68 3.61 12.16
C GLU A 29 2.08 2.20 12.31
N GLN A 30 2.60 1.39 13.24
CA GLN A 30 2.08 0.04 13.52
C GLN A 30 0.66 0.03 14.06
N HIS A 31 0.29 1.03 14.87
CA HIS A 31 -1.08 1.17 15.34
C HIS A 31 -2.02 1.38 14.16
N TYR A 32 -1.68 2.31 13.26
CA TYR A 32 -2.51 2.59 12.09
C TYR A 32 -2.61 1.41 11.12
N GLN A 33 -1.52 0.66 10.89
CA GLN A 33 -1.55 -0.58 10.13
C GLN A 33 -2.55 -1.59 10.72
N ALA A 34 -2.53 -1.76 12.05
CA ALA A 34 -3.44 -2.67 12.75
C ALA A 34 -4.90 -2.20 12.66
N MET A 35 -5.16 -0.89 12.74
CA MET A 35 -6.50 -0.33 12.58
C MET A 35 -7.03 -0.51 11.16
N VAL A 36 -6.20 -0.30 10.14
CA VAL A 36 -6.56 -0.56 8.74
C VAL A 36 -6.86 -2.04 8.52
N TYR A 37 -6.02 -2.94 9.04
CA TYR A 37 -6.27 -4.38 9.01
C TYR A 37 -7.60 -4.74 9.67
N HIS A 38 -7.86 -4.21 10.87
CA HIS A 38 -9.10 -4.43 11.60
C HIS A 38 -10.32 -3.94 10.82
N ALA A 39 -10.27 -2.72 10.29
CA ALA A 39 -11.37 -2.11 9.54
C ALA A 39 -11.66 -2.87 8.24
N LEU A 40 -10.63 -3.38 7.54
CA LEU A 40 -10.81 -4.24 6.37
C LEU A 40 -11.51 -5.55 6.70
N ARG A 41 -11.18 -6.16 7.85
CA ARG A 41 -11.82 -7.39 8.31
C ARG A 41 -13.30 -7.15 8.68
N VAL A 42 -13.57 -6.15 9.51
CA VAL A 42 -14.90 -5.93 10.10
C VAL A 42 -15.84 -5.19 9.14
N HIS A 43 -15.35 -4.14 8.50
CA HIS A 43 -16.16 -3.25 7.66
C HIS A 43 -15.93 -3.50 6.17
N GLY A 44 -14.70 -3.80 5.76
CA GLY A 44 -14.40 -4.24 4.40
C GLY A 44 -14.90 -5.65 4.08
N GLN A 45 -15.26 -6.45 5.10
CA GLN A 45 -15.69 -7.84 5.00
C GLN A 45 -14.66 -8.75 4.30
N VAL A 46 -13.36 -8.44 4.46
CA VAL A 46 -12.30 -9.30 3.95
C VAL A 46 -12.13 -10.50 4.88
N PRO A 47 -12.22 -11.75 4.39
CA PRO A 47 -11.99 -12.93 5.20
C PRO A 47 -10.57 -12.94 5.80
N LEU A 48 -10.44 -13.50 7.00
CA LEU A 48 -9.17 -13.55 7.73
C LEU A 48 -8.09 -14.29 6.94
N GLU A 49 -8.49 -15.35 6.26
CA GLU A 49 -7.66 -16.23 5.42
C GLU A 49 -7.12 -15.51 4.18
N GLN A 50 -7.62 -14.32 3.88
CA GLN A 50 -7.29 -13.50 2.72
C GLN A 50 -6.65 -12.15 3.10
N LEU A 51 -6.36 -11.91 4.37
CA LEU A 51 -5.86 -10.62 4.84
C LEU A 51 -4.54 -10.77 5.60
N GLY A 52 -3.47 -10.24 5.01
CA GLY A 52 -2.14 -10.19 5.59
C GLY A 52 -1.76 -8.78 6.05
N MET A 53 -0.98 -8.69 7.13
CA MET A 53 -0.34 -7.46 7.60
C MET A 53 1.17 -7.67 7.65
N ASN A 54 1.95 -6.68 7.21
CA ASN A 54 3.41 -6.73 7.20
C ASN A 54 3.96 -8.00 6.49
N VAL A 55 3.43 -8.29 5.30
CA VAL A 55 3.72 -9.53 4.58
C VAL A 55 5.13 -9.49 3.98
N LYS A 56 6.02 -10.35 4.45
CA LYS A 56 7.40 -10.47 3.94
C LYS A 56 7.45 -11.27 2.65
N ILE A 57 7.65 -10.60 1.52
CA ILE A 57 7.64 -11.22 0.19
C ILE A 57 9.06 -11.32 -0.35
N TRP A 58 9.66 -12.50 -0.36
CA TRP A 58 10.99 -12.64 -0.96
C TRP A 58 10.91 -12.67 -2.50
N ILE A 59 11.54 -11.69 -3.17
CA ILE A 59 11.65 -11.62 -4.63
C ILE A 59 13.11 -11.90 -5.03
N PRO A 60 13.44 -13.13 -5.47
CA PRO A 60 14.78 -13.41 -5.98
C PRO A 60 14.99 -12.70 -7.31
N ARG A 61 16.24 -12.25 -7.55
CA ARG A 61 16.68 -11.64 -8.82
C ARG A 61 15.68 -10.59 -9.34
N PRO A 62 15.49 -9.46 -8.63
CA PRO A 62 14.54 -8.43 -9.02
C PRO A 62 14.82 -7.92 -10.45
N LYS A 63 13.76 -7.63 -11.21
CA LYS A 63 13.83 -7.12 -12.58
C LYS A 63 13.74 -5.59 -12.63
N THR A 64 13.01 -4.99 -11.70
CA THR A 64 12.82 -3.55 -11.61
C THR A 64 14.12 -2.85 -11.24
N THR A 65 14.32 -1.66 -11.79
CA THR A 65 15.53 -0.86 -11.51
C THR A 65 15.63 -0.50 -10.03
N LEU A 66 14.53 -0.10 -9.41
CA LEU A 66 14.50 0.26 -8.00
C LEU A 66 14.95 -0.91 -7.10
N PHE A 67 14.34 -2.09 -7.24
CA PHE A 67 14.69 -3.23 -6.38
C PHE A 67 16.09 -3.77 -6.66
N ARG A 68 16.58 -3.71 -7.91
CA ARG A 68 18.00 -4.03 -8.22
C ARG A 68 18.96 -3.07 -7.53
N GLN A 69 18.66 -1.77 -7.52
CA GLN A 69 19.48 -0.78 -6.81
C GLN A 69 19.46 -1.02 -5.30
N LEU A 70 18.30 -1.33 -4.72
CA LEU A 70 18.18 -1.64 -3.30
C LEU A 70 18.90 -2.94 -2.91
N ASP A 71 18.86 -3.97 -3.77
CA ASP A 71 19.62 -5.20 -3.57
C ASP A 71 21.13 -4.94 -3.58
N ARG A 72 21.64 -4.14 -4.52
CA ARG A 72 23.08 -3.80 -4.61
C ARG A 72 23.61 -3.04 -3.40
N ARG A 73 22.76 -2.32 -2.67
CA ARG A 73 23.13 -1.60 -1.43
C ARG A 73 23.36 -2.54 -0.24
N LYS A 74 22.91 -3.79 -0.32
CA LYS A 74 23.16 -4.80 0.72
C LYS A 74 24.61 -5.26 0.70
N ALA A 75 25.10 -5.72 1.85
CA ALA A 75 26.37 -6.42 1.94
C ALA A 75 26.37 -7.66 1.03
N GLU A 76 27.52 -8.01 0.46
CA GLU A 76 27.63 -8.96 -0.65
C GLU A 76 26.93 -10.31 -0.39
N GLY A 77 27.12 -10.90 0.80
CA GLY A 77 26.47 -12.15 1.19
C GLY A 77 24.94 -12.08 1.40
N TYR A 78 24.36 -10.88 1.39
CA TYR A 78 22.92 -10.63 1.54
C TYR A 78 22.25 -10.16 0.23
N ARG A 79 23.00 -10.12 -0.88
CA ARG A 79 22.50 -9.77 -2.21
C ARG A 79 21.77 -10.95 -2.87
N GLY A 80 21.12 -10.69 -4.01
CA GLY A 80 20.47 -11.71 -4.84
C GLY A 80 18.95 -11.69 -4.77
N GLY A 81 18.36 -10.72 -4.05
CA GLY A 81 16.93 -10.57 -3.97
C GLY A 81 16.49 -9.38 -3.14
N PHE A 82 15.22 -9.02 -3.22
CA PHE A 82 14.65 -7.94 -2.45
C PHE A 82 13.41 -8.43 -1.70
N GLU A 83 13.14 -7.87 -0.52
CA GLU A 83 11.97 -8.21 0.29
C GLU A 83 11.12 -6.96 0.51
N PRO A 84 10.15 -6.67 -0.38
CA PRO A 84 9.10 -5.72 -0.05
C PRO A 84 8.23 -6.28 1.07
N ILE A 85 7.77 -5.37 1.93
CA ILE A 85 6.88 -5.65 3.04
C ILE A 85 5.74 -4.64 2.96
N PRO A 86 4.68 -4.90 2.18
CA PRO A 86 3.51 -4.03 2.20
C PRO A 86 2.85 -4.09 3.57
N ASP A 87 2.38 -2.94 4.04
CA ASP A 87 1.69 -2.80 5.32
C ASP A 87 0.49 -3.74 5.43
N VAL A 88 -0.38 -3.75 4.41
CA VAL A 88 -1.55 -4.61 4.34
C VAL A 88 -1.72 -5.18 2.94
N VAL A 89 -2.09 -6.46 2.87
CA VAL A 89 -2.33 -7.17 1.61
C VAL A 89 -3.66 -7.91 1.66
N ILE A 90 -4.49 -7.72 0.62
CA ILE A 90 -5.67 -8.55 0.38
C ILE A 90 -5.31 -9.57 -0.69
N PHE A 91 -5.56 -10.83 -0.42
CA PHE A 91 -5.31 -11.96 -1.31
C PHE A 91 -6.61 -12.54 -1.89
N ALA A 92 -6.49 -13.31 -2.97
CA ALA A 92 -7.52 -14.21 -3.47
C ALA A 92 -7.59 -15.47 -2.60
N GLU A 93 -8.69 -16.23 -2.73
CA GLU A 93 -8.96 -17.41 -1.87
C GLU A 93 -7.86 -18.47 -2.00
N GLY A 94 -7.21 -18.57 -3.16
CA GLY A 94 -6.11 -19.51 -3.41
C GLY A 94 -4.82 -19.25 -2.64
N ILE A 95 -4.75 -18.24 -1.76
CA ILE A 95 -3.63 -18.09 -0.82
C ILE A 95 -3.69 -19.09 0.34
N GLU A 96 -4.89 -19.58 0.67
CA GLU A 96 -5.14 -20.58 1.73
C GLU A 96 -4.50 -20.20 3.08
N ALA A 97 -4.58 -18.93 3.46
CA ALA A 97 -3.96 -18.36 4.65
C ALA A 97 -2.42 -18.57 4.77
N ASP A 98 -1.71 -18.85 3.67
CA ASP A 98 -0.25 -19.03 3.68
C ASP A 98 0.48 -18.02 2.78
N TRP A 99 0.85 -16.88 3.37
CA TRP A 99 1.71 -15.87 2.76
C TRP A 99 3.14 -15.87 3.33
N ARG A 100 3.61 -17.01 3.83
CA ARG A 100 5.00 -17.12 4.36
C ARG A 100 6.00 -17.02 3.21
N ARG A 101 7.23 -16.60 3.51
CA ARG A 101 8.35 -16.49 2.55
C ARG A 101 8.57 -17.72 1.64
N ARG A 102 8.29 -18.93 2.14
CA ARG A 102 8.42 -20.17 1.37
C ARG A 102 7.33 -20.35 0.30
N ASN A 103 6.19 -19.67 0.45
CA ASN A 103 5.09 -19.63 -0.51
C ASN A 103 5.13 -18.36 -1.39
N ARG A 104 6.33 -17.78 -1.60
CA ARG A 104 6.52 -16.48 -2.28
C ARG A 104 5.84 -16.39 -3.64
N ASP A 105 5.90 -17.44 -4.45
CA ASP A 105 5.36 -17.40 -5.82
C ASP A 105 3.84 -17.39 -5.81
N ASN A 106 3.20 -18.10 -4.86
CA ASN A 106 1.76 -18.01 -4.66
C ASN A 106 1.37 -16.68 -4.03
N THR A 107 2.16 -16.19 -3.06
CA THR A 107 1.94 -14.89 -2.41
C THR A 107 1.89 -13.75 -3.44
N LEU A 108 2.79 -13.76 -4.43
CA LEU A 108 2.77 -12.80 -5.53
C LEU A 108 1.56 -13.00 -6.46
N ARG A 109 1.22 -14.25 -6.78
CA ARG A 109 0.13 -14.60 -7.72
C ARG A 109 -1.27 -14.36 -7.19
N GLN A 110 -1.47 -14.51 -5.88
CA GLN A 110 -2.78 -14.39 -5.26
C GLN A 110 -3.04 -12.98 -4.73
N MET A 111 -2.10 -12.05 -4.88
CA MET A 111 -2.30 -10.68 -4.42
C MET A 111 -3.41 -9.99 -5.22
N LEU A 112 -4.41 -9.45 -4.54
CA LEU A 112 -5.47 -8.64 -5.14
C LEU A 112 -5.29 -7.15 -4.85
N LEU A 113 -4.73 -6.82 -3.69
CA LEU A 113 -4.40 -5.45 -3.32
C LEU A 113 -3.15 -5.41 -2.43
N ALA A 114 -2.23 -4.48 -2.72
CA ALA A 114 -1.14 -4.10 -1.82
C ALA A 114 -1.32 -2.65 -1.39
N LEU A 115 -1.30 -2.43 -0.07
CA LEU A 115 -1.48 -1.14 0.57
C LEU A 115 -0.23 -0.76 1.34
N GLU A 116 0.25 0.46 1.14
CA GLU A 116 1.13 1.15 2.09
C GLU A 116 0.34 2.26 2.78
N SER A 117 0.65 2.51 4.05
CA SER A 117 0.02 3.54 4.85
C SER A 117 1.05 4.50 5.45
N LYS A 118 0.70 5.79 5.54
CA LYS A 118 1.53 6.80 6.21
C LYS A 118 0.70 7.73 7.07
N ALA A 119 1.14 7.93 8.30
CA ALA A 119 0.57 8.92 9.20
C ALA A 119 1.24 10.28 9.01
N SER A 120 0.44 11.35 8.97
CA SER A 120 0.93 12.72 8.84
C SER A 120 1.63 13.24 10.10
N GLU A 121 1.19 12.74 11.27
CA GLU A 121 1.58 13.28 12.58
C GLU A 121 3.08 13.17 12.82
N ARG A 122 3.67 14.30 13.25
CA ARG A 122 5.07 14.47 13.59
C ARG A 122 5.16 15.60 14.61
N ASP A 123 5.83 15.37 15.75
CA ASP A 123 6.14 16.45 16.71
C ASP A 123 6.85 17.60 15.99
N LYS A 124 6.18 18.75 15.87
CA LYS A 124 6.72 19.98 15.25
C LYS A 124 7.14 19.80 13.79
N GLY A 125 6.55 18.83 13.09
CA GLY A 125 6.91 18.48 11.74
C GLY A 125 5.70 18.18 10.87
N ARG A 126 5.97 17.88 9.60
CA ARG A 126 4.96 17.38 8.65
C ARG A 126 5.50 16.10 8.04
N LEU A 127 4.61 15.18 7.67
CA LEU A 127 4.97 14.09 6.76
C LEU A 127 5.55 14.67 5.47
N SER A 128 6.79 14.29 5.16
CA SER A 128 7.45 14.79 3.97
C SER A 128 6.83 14.14 2.73
N PRO A 129 6.55 14.90 1.65
CA PRO A 129 6.13 14.29 0.40
C PRO A 129 7.15 13.27 -0.10
N GLY A 130 8.46 13.48 0.17
CA GLY A 130 9.51 12.55 -0.22
C GLY A 130 9.37 11.15 0.39
N GLU A 131 8.80 11.03 1.59
CA GLU A 131 8.50 9.74 2.22
C GLU A 131 7.40 9.01 1.43
N VAL A 132 6.29 9.70 1.16
CA VAL A 132 5.14 9.14 0.42
C VAL A 132 5.53 8.76 -1.01
N LEU A 133 6.29 9.62 -1.71
CA LEU A 133 6.76 9.36 -3.07
C LEU A 133 7.67 8.12 -3.12
N LYS A 134 8.53 7.91 -2.12
CA LYS A 134 9.39 6.72 -2.04
C LYS A 134 8.55 5.45 -1.91
N ASP A 135 7.49 5.49 -1.13
CA ASP A 135 6.60 4.34 -0.94
C ASP A 135 5.72 4.07 -2.16
N LEU A 136 5.20 5.10 -2.83
CA LEU A 136 4.54 4.98 -4.13
C LEU A 136 5.45 4.27 -5.16
N ARG A 137 6.71 4.69 -5.26
CA ARG A 137 7.68 4.06 -6.18
C ARG A 137 8.00 2.62 -5.80
N LYS A 138 8.07 2.29 -4.50
CA LYS A 138 8.23 0.89 -4.04
C LYS A 138 7.01 0.04 -4.39
N LEU A 139 5.79 0.55 -4.17
CA LEU A 139 4.56 -0.13 -4.56
C LEU A 139 4.50 -0.38 -6.06
N HIS A 140 4.82 0.64 -6.86
CA HIS A 140 4.87 0.50 -8.31
C HIS A 140 5.89 -0.56 -8.75
N ALA A 141 7.09 -0.55 -8.16
CA ALA A 141 8.09 -1.58 -8.43
C ALA A 141 7.62 -2.98 -8.02
N LEU A 142 6.90 -3.13 -6.91
CA LEU A 142 6.26 -4.40 -6.55
C LEU A 142 5.25 -4.86 -7.62
N GLY A 143 4.37 -3.97 -8.08
CA GLY A 143 3.43 -4.25 -9.16
C GLY A 143 4.13 -4.71 -10.45
N GLN A 144 5.22 -4.05 -10.83
CA GLN A 144 6.04 -4.45 -11.98
C GLN A 144 6.70 -5.82 -11.79
N GLU A 145 7.23 -6.14 -10.60
CA GLU A 145 7.79 -7.47 -10.33
C GLU A 145 6.73 -8.57 -10.44
N ILE A 146 5.50 -8.30 -9.98
CA ILE A 146 4.36 -9.20 -10.11
C ILE A 146 4.00 -9.34 -11.59
N ALA A 147 3.84 -8.26 -12.33
CA ALA A 147 3.54 -8.30 -13.76
C ALA A 147 4.57 -9.13 -14.56
N HIS A 148 5.85 -9.05 -14.20
CA HIS A 148 6.90 -9.85 -14.84
C HIS A 148 6.89 -11.35 -14.51
N ARG A 149 6.17 -11.79 -13.46
CA ARG A 149 6.16 -13.17 -12.96
C ARG A 149 4.79 -13.84 -13.11
N ALA A 150 3.74 -13.03 -13.01
CA ALA A 150 2.35 -13.42 -13.07
C ALA A 150 1.54 -12.30 -13.76
N PRO A 151 1.67 -12.14 -15.09
CA PRO A 151 0.99 -11.07 -15.82
C PRO A 151 -0.54 -11.07 -15.66
N ALA A 152 -1.14 -12.24 -15.39
CA ALA A 152 -2.58 -12.40 -15.16
C ALA A 152 -3.04 -11.99 -13.74
N SER A 153 -2.10 -11.63 -12.85
CA SER A 153 -2.34 -11.41 -11.43
C SER A 153 -1.90 -10.02 -10.96
N ILE A 154 -2.08 -8.98 -11.79
CA ILE A 154 -1.69 -7.62 -11.39
C ILE A 154 -2.65 -7.13 -10.30
N PRO A 155 -2.16 -6.86 -9.07
CA PRO A 155 -3.01 -6.39 -7.98
C PRO A 155 -3.36 -4.91 -8.16
N GLN A 156 -4.36 -4.46 -7.43
CA GLN A 156 -4.55 -3.04 -7.18
C GLN A 156 -3.43 -2.55 -6.23
N LEU A 157 -2.78 -1.46 -6.59
CA LEU A 157 -1.85 -0.77 -5.69
C LEU A 157 -2.56 0.40 -5.01
N ALA A 158 -2.34 0.59 -3.72
CA ALA A 158 -2.93 1.68 -2.96
C ALA A 158 -1.95 2.31 -1.97
N MET A 159 -2.06 3.62 -1.81
CA MET A 159 -1.40 4.42 -0.78
C MET A 159 -2.49 5.08 0.07
N LEU A 160 -2.39 4.94 1.38
CA LEU A 160 -3.29 5.57 2.34
C LEU A 160 -2.51 6.54 3.23
N VAL A 161 -2.79 7.83 3.12
CA VAL A 161 -2.29 8.86 4.02
C VAL A 161 -3.35 9.14 5.07
N ILE A 162 -2.98 8.94 6.34
CA ILE A 162 -3.80 9.17 7.52
C ILE A 162 -3.33 10.47 8.17
N ASP A 163 -4.10 11.53 7.97
CA ASP A 163 -3.83 12.83 8.54
C ASP A 163 -4.47 13.00 9.92
N SER A 164 -3.80 12.43 10.93
CA SER A 164 -4.20 12.50 12.34
C SER A 164 -3.68 13.75 13.07
N ALA A 165 -2.94 14.63 12.39
CA ALA A 165 -2.38 15.84 12.97
C ALA A 165 -3.49 16.79 13.48
N ARG A 166 -3.38 17.14 14.77
CA ARG A 166 -4.31 18.05 15.45
C ARG A 166 -4.04 19.51 15.11
N ASP A 167 -2.76 19.88 14.98
CA ASP A 167 -2.37 21.20 14.50
C ASP A 167 -2.39 21.22 12.96
N ALA A 168 -3.09 22.19 12.38
CA ALA A 168 -3.09 22.42 10.94
C ALA A 168 -1.68 22.69 10.37
N ASN A 169 -0.76 23.18 11.22
CA ASN A 169 0.63 23.39 10.86
C ASN A 169 1.47 22.11 10.77
N GLU A 170 0.93 20.98 11.21
CA GLU A 170 1.60 19.66 11.13
C GLU A 170 0.99 18.79 10.01
N ARG A 171 -0.15 19.20 9.45
CA ARG A 171 -0.79 18.53 8.31
C ARG A 171 0.06 18.63 7.04
N MET A 172 -0.20 17.81 6.02
CA MET A 172 0.43 18.03 4.72
C MET A 172 -0.10 19.34 4.09
N THR A 173 0.77 20.10 3.41
CA THR A 173 0.33 21.27 2.64
C THR A 173 -0.37 20.82 1.36
N GLU A 174 -1.26 21.66 0.83
CA GLU A 174 -1.94 21.39 -0.45
C GLU A 174 -0.93 21.15 -1.59
N SER A 175 0.13 21.94 -1.67
CA SER A 175 1.22 21.75 -2.64
C SER A 175 1.93 20.41 -2.51
N ALA A 176 2.12 19.90 -1.28
CA ALA A 176 2.69 18.57 -1.05
C ALA A 176 1.71 17.47 -1.44
N LEU A 177 0.42 17.66 -1.17
CA LEU A 177 -0.63 16.73 -1.60
C LEU A 177 -0.75 16.68 -3.12
N ASP A 178 -0.69 17.80 -3.82
CA ASP A 178 -0.74 17.83 -5.28
C ASP A 178 0.45 17.11 -5.91
N LEU A 179 1.64 17.27 -5.34
CA LEU A 179 2.81 16.52 -5.77
C LEU A 179 2.61 15.00 -5.61
N VAL A 180 2.07 14.56 -4.47
CA VAL A 180 1.80 13.14 -4.20
C VAL A 180 0.68 12.61 -5.09
N ARG A 181 -0.39 13.40 -5.34
CA ARG A 181 -1.49 13.06 -6.24
C ARG A 181 -0.99 12.87 -7.68
N GLY A 182 -0.14 13.79 -8.16
CA GLY A 182 0.47 13.71 -9.48
C GLY A 182 1.28 12.43 -9.65
N GLU A 183 2.19 12.12 -8.73
CA GLU A 183 2.98 10.88 -8.79
C GLU A 183 2.10 9.62 -8.68
N ALA A 184 1.10 9.61 -7.79
CA ALA A 184 0.18 8.47 -7.67
C ALA A 184 -0.59 8.23 -8.98
N GLN A 185 -1.03 9.29 -9.65
CA GLN A 185 -1.68 9.22 -10.95
C GLN A 185 -0.73 8.71 -12.04
N ASP A 186 0.51 9.19 -12.07
CA ASP A 186 1.53 8.77 -13.04
C ASP A 186 1.91 7.29 -12.87
N LEU A 187 1.92 6.79 -11.64
CA LEU A 187 2.26 5.40 -11.30
C LEU A 187 1.06 4.43 -11.29
N ASP A 188 -0.14 4.92 -11.59
CA ASP A 188 -1.41 4.16 -11.56
C ASP A 188 -1.73 3.55 -10.17
N ILE A 189 -1.48 4.31 -9.11
CA ILE A 189 -1.71 3.91 -7.72
C ILE A 189 -2.92 4.64 -7.15
N ALA A 190 -3.83 3.91 -6.50
CA ALA A 190 -4.94 4.52 -5.78
C ALA A 190 -4.43 5.28 -4.55
N LEU A 191 -4.69 6.57 -4.48
CA LEU A 191 -4.31 7.40 -3.33
C LEU A 191 -5.56 7.76 -2.53
N PHE A 192 -5.51 7.47 -1.24
CA PHE A 192 -6.52 7.85 -0.27
C PHE A 192 -5.88 8.76 0.76
N TYR A 193 -6.44 9.95 0.94
CA TYR A 193 -6.09 10.87 2.01
C TYR A 193 -7.29 10.99 2.93
N VAL A 194 -7.09 10.67 4.21
CA VAL A 194 -8.13 10.78 5.25
C VAL A 194 -7.67 11.78 6.30
N ALA A 195 -8.47 12.81 6.58
CA ALA A 195 -8.16 13.83 7.58
C ALA A 195 -9.37 14.11 8.48
N ALA A 196 -9.13 14.64 9.68
CA ALA A 196 -10.21 15.12 10.55
C ALA A 196 -10.56 16.61 10.31
N PRO A 197 -11.86 16.99 10.32
CA PRO A 197 -13.03 16.13 10.42
C PRO A 197 -13.42 15.52 9.06
N SER A 198 -13.28 14.20 8.94
CA SER A 198 -13.80 13.32 7.86
C SER A 198 -13.63 13.80 6.41
N GLU A 199 -12.58 14.56 6.10
CA GLU A 199 -12.24 14.87 4.71
C GLU A 199 -11.59 13.64 4.08
N LEU A 200 -12.32 13.03 3.13
CA LEU A 200 -11.79 11.98 2.27
C LEU A 200 -11.48 12.58 0.90
N VAL A 201 -10.19 12.68 0.58
CA VAL A 201 -9.76 12.94 -0.80
C VAL A 201 -9.27 11.62 -1.39
N ALA A 202 -10.02 11.08 -2.35
CA ALA A 202 -9.65 9.88 -3.07
C ALA A 202 -9.25 10.24 -4.51
N VAL A 203 -7.99 10.02 -4.86
CA VAL A 203 -7.57 9.95 -6.26
C VAL A 203 -7.57 8.49 -6.65
N VAL A 204 -8.60 8.10 -7.40
CA VAL A 204 -8.67 6.76 -7.99
C VAL A 204 -8.02 6.83 -9.37
N PRO A 205 -7.05 5.95 -9.69
CA PRO A 205 -6.43 5.93 -11.00
C PRO A 205 -7.48 5.92 -12.11
N SER A 206 -7.24 6.72 -13.15
CA SER A 206 -7.99 6.60 -14.40
C SER A 206 -7.83 5.19 -14.91
N GLN A 207 -8.91 4.53 -15.35
CA GLN A 207 -8.83 3.26 -16.08
C GLN A 207 -8.05 3.43 -17.40
N LYS A 208 -6.73 3.63 -17.35
CA LYS A 208 -5.90 3.56 -18.53
C LYS A 208 -5.78 2.09 -18.89
N ARG A 209 -6.40 1.72 -20.01
CA ARG A 209 -6.21 0.41 -20.63
C ARG A 209 -4.70 0.15 -20.76
N PRO A 210 -4.22 -1.09 -20.55
CA PRO A 210 -2.82 -1.40 -20.75
C PRO A 210 -2.44 -1.03 -22.17
N VAL A 211 -1.50 -0.10 -22.32
CA VAL A 211 -0.76 0.06 -23.56
C VAL A 211 0.17 -1.15 -23.61
N HIS A 212 -0.23 -2.17 -24.37
CA HIS A 212 0.68 -3.26 -24.69
C HIS A 212 1.90 -2.69 -25.42
N PRO A 213 3.13 -3.11 -25.06
CA PRO A 213 4.33 -2.78 -25.82
C PRO A 213 4.28 -3.38 -27.22
#